data_AF-A0A2G9NH26-F1
#
_entry.id   AF-A0A2G9NH26-F1
#
_cell.length_a   1.000
_cell.length_b   1.000
_cell.length_c   1.000
_cell.angle_alpha   90.00
_cell.angle_beta   90.00
_cell.angle_gamma   90.00
#
_symmetry.space_group_name_H-M   'P 1'
#
loop_
_entity.id
_entity.type
_entity.pdbx_description
1 polymer ?
#
loop_
_entity_poly.entity_id
_entity_poly.type
_entity_poly.pdbx_seq_one_letter_code
_entity_poly.pdbx_strand_id
1 'polypeptide(L)'
;MPIKSKKNKKRFSKNKHIILILAIVLLIIFLTILFENGLIKNPLDKLVKKTQEINAKDLCSIIAGNIIHTVSDEGECKLQCRAECETRDLEFQKSNFQLIENDCNSCICYCK
;
A
#
# COMPACT_ATOMS: atom_id res chain seq x y z
N MET A 1 22.17 -73.70 18.93
CA MET A 1 21.38 -73.25 17.77
C MET A 1 21.19 -71.74 17.84
N PRO A 2 21.70 -70.92 16.91
CA PRO A 2 21.38 -69.49 16.89
C PRO A 2 20.22 -69.20 15.92
N ILE A 3 19.16 -68.59 16.45
CA ILE A 3 18.02 -68.07 15.70
C ILE A 3 18.46 -66.75 15.05
N LYS A 4 18.74 -66.79 13.73
CA LYS A 4 19.03 -65.59 12.94
C LYS A 4 17.73 -64.79 12.74
N SER A 5 17.60 -63.66 13.43
CA SER A 5 16.51 -62.71 13.17
C SER A 5 16.72 -62.02 11.82
N LYS A 6 15.77 -62.20 10.90
CA LYS A 6 15.75 -61.52 9.61
C LYS A 6 15.37 -60.05 9.82
N LYS A 7 16.34 -59.14 9.68
CA LYS A 7 16.07 -57.69 9.57
C LYS A 7 15.35 -57.40 8.25
N ASN A 8 14.05 -57.14 8.31
CA ASN A 8 13.29 -56.62 7.17
C ASN A 8 13.76 -55.20 6.84
N LYS A 9 14.64 -55.06 5.83
CA LYS A 9 14.96 -53.76 5.24
C LYS A 9 13.70 -53.22 4.54
N LYS A 10 13.05 -52.20 5.12
CA LYS A 10 11.99 -51.42 4.47
C LYS A 10 12.55 -50.83 3.17
N ARG A 11 12.15 -51.38 2.02
CA ARG A 11 12.32 -50.76 0.70
C ARG A 11 11.56 -49.42 0.73
N PHE A 12 12.27 -48.32 0.96
CA PHE A 12 11.71 -47.00 0.69
C PHE A 12 11.51 -46.90 -0.83
N SER A 13 10.25 -46.97 -1.25
CA SER A 13 9.83 -46.86 -2.64
C SER A 13 10.30 -45.52 -3.20
N LYS A 14 11.06 -45.57 -4.31
CA LYS A 14 11.56 -44.40 -5.06
C LYS A 14 10.42 -43.44 -5.48
N ASN A 15 9.17 -43.90 -5.43
CA ASN A 15 7.99 -43.12 -5.78
C ASN A 15 7.60 -42.07 -4.72
N LYS A 16 8.14 -42.15 -3.49
CA LYS A 16 7.86 -41.15 -2.44
C LYS A 16 8.36 -39.75 -2.82
N HIS A 17 9.50 -39.66 -3.50
CA HIS A 17 10.01 -38.37 -3.96
C HIS A 17 9.16 -37.77 -5.08
N ILE A 18 8.65 -38.61 -5.99
CA ILE A 18 7.76 -38.17 -7.07
C ILE A 18 6.45 -37.60 -6.50
N ILE A 19 5.86 -38.30 -5.51
CA ILE A 19 4.65 -37.83 -4.82
C ILE A 19 4.91 -36.51 -4.08
N LEU A 20 6.07 -36.37 -3.44
CA LEU A 20 6.46 -35.14 -2.75
C LEU A 20 6.58 -33.95 -3.72
N ILE A 21 7.25 -34.14 -4.86
CA ILE A 21 7.39 -33.10 -5.88
C ILE A 21 6.02 -32.69 -6.42
N LEU A 22 5.15 -33.67 -6.74
CA LEU A 22 3.80 -33.40 -7.22
C LEU A 22 2.98 -32.58 -6.20
N ALA A 23 3.09 -32.91 -4.90
CA ALA A 23 2.41 -32.19 -3.84
C ALA A 23 2.90 -30.73 -3.72
N ILE A 24 4.21 -30.49 -3.87
CA ILE A 24 4.78 -29.14 -3.87
C ILE A 24 4.26 -28.33 -5.06
N VAL A 25 4.23 -28.91 -6.25
CA VAL A 25 3.71 -28.24 -7.46
C VAL A 25 2.24 -27.87 -7.30
N LEU A 26 1.41 -28.79 -6.80
CA LEU A 26 0.00 -28.53 -6.51
C LEU A 26 -0.17 -27.40 -5.48
N LEU A 27 0.68 -27.37 -4.45
CA LEU A 27 0.64 -26.34 -3.42
C LEU A 27 1.01 -24.96 -3.98
N ILE A 28 1.98 -24.88 -4.89
CA ILE A 28 2.33 -23.63 -5.58
C ILE A 28 1.16 -23.15 -6.45
N ILE A 29 0.53 -24.04 -7.23
CA ILE A 29 -0.62 -23.69 -8.07
C ILE A 29 -1.80 -23.19 -7.22
N PHE A 30 -2.07 -23.86 -6.10
CA PHE A 30 -3.11 -23.44 -5.17
C PHE A 30 -2.84 -22.05 -4.59
N LEU A 31 -1.59 -21.76 -4.20
CA LEU A 31 -1.19 -20.44 -3.72
C LEU A 31 -1.37 -19.37 -4.81
N THR A 32 -0.99 -19.64 -6.07
CA THR A 32 -1.18 -18.66 -7.16
C THR A 32 -2.64 -18.31 -7.40
N ILE A 33 -3.54 -19.29 -7.33
CA ILE A 33 -4.99 -19.07 -7.48
C ILE A 33 -5.54 -18.21 -6.32
N LEU A 34 -5.04 -18.43 -5.10
CA LEU A 34 -5.43 -17.61 -3.95
C LEU A 34 -4.97 -16.15 -4.07
N PHE A 35 -3.82 -15.91 -4.68
CA PHE A 35 -3.34 -14.56 -4.99
C PHE A 35 -4.21 -13.87 -6.06
N GLU A 36 -4.52 -14.54 -7.17
CA GLU A 36 -5.35 -13.97 -8.25
C GLU A 36 -6.78 -13.63 -7.79
N ASN A 37 -7.37 -14.47 -6.94
CA ASN A 37 -8.72 -14.26 -6.42
C ASN A 37 -8.80 -13.21 -5.30
N GLY A 38 -7.68 -12.55 -4.94
CA GLY A 38 -7.66 -11.49 -3.93
C GLY A 38 -7.98 -11.96 -2.50
N LEU A 39 -8.01 -13.28 -2.26
CA LEU A 39 -8.21 -13.87 -0.93
C LEU A 39 -7.00 -13.62 -0.02
N ILE A 40 -5.81 -13.48 -0.61
CA ILE A 40 -4.58 -13.08 0.08
C ILE A 40 -4.23 -11.68 -0.40
N LYS A 41 -4.46 -10.67 0.45
CA LYS A 41 -3.96 -9.30 0.19
C LYS A 41 -2.44 -9.32 0.27
N ASN A 42 -1.77 -8.75 -0.73
CA ASN A 42 -0.31 -8.73 -0.77
C ASN A 42 0.25 -8.05 0.49
N PRO A 43 1.12 -8.71 1.27
CA PRO A 43 1.77 -8.08 2.42
C PRO A 43 2.70 -6.92 1.99
N LEU A 44 3.10 -6.89 0.71
CA LEU A 44 3.89 -5.82 0.10
C LEU A 44 3.08 -4.54 -0.15
N ASP A 45 1.75 -4.61 -0.28
CA ASP A 45 0.91 -3.42 -0.47
C ASP A 45 0.92 -2.50 0.76
N LYS A 46 1.22 -3.06 1.95
CA LYS A 46 1.42 -2.28 3.17
C LYS A 46 2.82 -1.64 3.29
N LEU A 47 3.82 -2.18 2.60
CA LEU A 47 5.21 -1.68 2.65
C LEU A 47 5.41 -0.49 1.73
N VAL A 48 4.68 -0.43 0.62
CA VAL A 48 4.56 0.78 -0.17
C VAL A 48 3.49 1.65 0.48
N LYS A 49 3.85 2.36 1.57
CA LYS A 49 3.10 3.52 2.05
C LYS A 49 3.07 4.54 0.89
N LYS A 50 2.10 4.37 -0.02
CA LYS A 50 1.94 5.15 -1.24
C LYS A 50 1.58 6.55 -0.78
N THR A 51 2.50 7.50 -0.93
CA THR A 51 2.23 8.91 -0.63
C THR A 51 0.97 9.31 -1.39
N GLN A 52 -0.07 9.66 -0.64
CA GLN A 52 -1.32 10.11 -1.21
C GLN A 52 -1.18 11.61 -1.49
N GLU A 53 -1.36 11.98 -2.75
CA GLU A 53 -1.48 13.37 -3.15
C GLU A 53 -2.93 13.80 -2.96
N ILE A 54 -3.14 14.82 -2.13
CA ILE A 54 -4.44 15.41 -1.87
C ILE A 54 -4.37 16.84 -2.35
N ASN A 55 -5.15 17.16 -3.39
CA ASN A 55 -5.32 18.53 -3.84
C ASN A 55 -6.32 19.23 -2.93
N ALA A 56 -5.81 20.02 -1.98
CA ALA A 56 -6.61 20.97 -1.21
C ALA A 56 -6.68 22.25 -2.05
N LYS A 57 -7.77 22.42 -2.82
CA LYS A 57 -8.03 23.69 -3.49
C LYS A 57 -8.32 24.75 -2.43
N ASP A 58 -7.75 25.94 -2.59
CA ASP A 58 -8.08 27.09 -1.75
C ASP A 58 -9.59 27.39 -1.86
N LEU A 59 -10.23 27.64 -0.72
CA LEU A 59 -11.60 28.14 -0.67
C LEU A 59 -11.54 29.65 -0.92
N CYS A 60 -11.41 30.02 -2.18
CA CYS A 60 -11.47 31.40 -2.63
C CYS A 60 -12.91 31.86 -2.84
N SER A 61 -13.16 33.15 -2.74
CA SER A 61 -14.45 33.76 -3.12
C SER A 61 -14.24 35.13 -3.73
N ILE A 62 -15.09 35.49 -4.68
CA ILE A 62 -15.05 36.80 -5.34
C ILE A 62 -15.96 37.75 -4.56
N ILE A 63 -15.39 38.78 -3.94
CA ILE A 63 -16.14 39.81 -3.20
C ILE A 63 -15.79 41.18 -3.81
N ALA A 64 -16.83 41.90 -4.27
CA ALA A 64 -16.69 43.23 -4.87
C ALA A 64 -15.66 43.32 -6.03
N GLY A 65 -15.55 42.26 -6.83
CA GLY A 65 -14.61 42.20 -7.96
C GLY A 65 -13.17 41.82 -7.60
N ASN A 66 -12.87 41.59 -6.32
CA ASN A 66 -11.58 41.11 -5.85
C ASN A 66 -11.67 39.63 -5.44
N ILE A 67 -10.62 38.86 -5.72
CA ILE A 67 -10.48 37.48 -5.24
C ILE A 67 -9.96 37.53 -3.80
N ILE A 68 -10.74 36.99 -2.87
CA ILE A 68 -10.32 36.77 -1.48
C ILE A 68 -9.82 35.34 -1.40
N HIS A 69 -8.55 35.20 -0.99
CA HIS A 69 -7.91 33.91 -0.75
C HIS A 69 -8.04 33.53 0.71
N THR A 70 -8.40 32.28 0.99
CA THR A 70 -8.32 31.74 2.36
C THR A 70 -6.89 31.27 2.67
N VAL A 71 -6.14 30.90 1.63
CA VAL A 71 -4.71 30.58 1.71
C VAL A 71 -3.89 31.62 0.97
N SER A 72 -3.29 32.52 1.73
CA SER A 72 -2.51 33.65 1.20
C SER A 72 -1.01 33.33 1.09
N ASP A 73 -0.52 32.33 1.83
CA ASP A 73 0.90 31.97 1.86
C ASP A 73 1.19 30.47 2.07
N GLU A 74 2.46 30.11 1.93
CA GLU A 74 2.95 28.74 2.09
C GLU A 74 2.78 28.20 3.53
N GLY A 75 2.82 29.08 4.53
CA GLY A 75 2.63 28.74 5.94
C GLY A 75 1.19 28.30 6.22
N GLU A 76 0.22 29.06 5.74
CA GLU A 76 -1.21 28.71 5.80
C GLU A 76 -1.49 27.41 5.04
N CYS A 77 -0.91 27.25 3.85
CA CYS A 77 -1.01 26.04 3.05
C CYS A 77 -0.52 24.80 3.81
N LYS A 78 0.61 24.92 4.51
CA LYS A 78 1.20 23.86 5.34
C LYS A 78 0.30 23.49 6.52
N LEU A 79 -0.29 24.47 7.19
CA LEU A 79 -1.21 24.23 8.30
C LEU A 79 -2.47 23.51 7.83
N GLN A 80 -3.06 23.95 6.72
CA GLN A 80 -4.22 23.29 6.13
C GLN A 80 -3.90 21.86 5.70
N CYS A 81 -2.77 21.64 5.01
CA CYS A 81 -2.36 20.30 4.62
C CYS A 81 -2.08 19.39 5.82
N ARG A 82 -1.54 19.92 6.92
CA ARG A 82 -1.34 19.14 8.15
C ARG A 82 -2.68 18.69 8.73
N ALA A 83 -3.64 19.61 8.85
CA ALA A 83 -4.98 19.29 9.33
C ALA A 83 -5.67 18.26 8.41
N GLU A 84 -5.56 18.41 7.09
CA GLU A 84 -6.15 17.50 6.10
C GLU A 84 -5.54 16.10 6.12
N CYS A 85 -4.23 15.98 6.35
CA CYS A 85 -3.60 14.66 6.57
C CYS A 85 -4.09 14.03 7.88
N GLU A 86 -4.16 14.83 8.95
CA GLU A 86 -4.57 14.37 10.29
C GLU A 86 -6.03 13.91 10.32
N THR A 87 -6.95 14.62 9.65
CA THR A 87 -8.36 14.21 9.54
C THR A 87 -8.57 12.89 8.80
N ARG A 88 -7.55 12.44 8.06
CA ARG A 88 -7.54 11.19 7.29
C ARG A 88 -6.67 10.11 7.93
N ASP A 89 -6.21 10.33 9.17
CA ASP A 89 -5.28 9.44 9.89
C ASP A 89 -3.97 9.16 9.11
N LEU A 90 -3.47 10.16 8.36
CA LEU A 90 -2.22 10.09 7.59
C LEU A 90 -1.16 11.04 8.18
N GLU A 91 0.12 10.70 8.01
CA GLU A 91 1.25 11.54 8.42
C GLU A 91 1.55 12.60 7.35
N PHE A 92 1.56 13.87 7.74
CA PHE A 92 1.98 14.96 6.86
C PHE A 92 3.45 14.82 6.44
N GLN A 93 3.73 14.87 5.14
CA GLN A 93 5.08 14.86 4.59
C GLN A 93 5.52 16.26 4.14
N LYS A 94 4.76 16.84 3.21
CA LYS A 94 5.06 18.16 2.61
C LYS A 94 3.81 18.78 2.00
N SER A 95 3.87 20.09 1.78
CA SER A 95 2.90 20.87 1.02
C SER A 95 3.59 21.54 -0.16
N ASN A 96 2.86 21.79 -1.24
CA ASN A 96 3.31 22.63 -2.35
C ASN A 96 2.25 23.72 -2.59
N PHE A 97 2.65 24.97 -2.38
CA PHE A 97 1.80 26.13 -2.57
C PHE A 97 2.02 26.71 -3.97
N GLN A 98 0.94 26.88 -4.72
CA GLN A 98 0.96 27.51 -6.04
C GLN A 98 0.13 28.78 -6.01
N LEU A 99 0.80 29.90 -6.22
CA LEU A 99 0.17 31.18 -6.50
C LEU A 99 -0.38 31.14 -7.92
N ILE A 100 -1.67 31.42 -8.08
CA ILE A 100 -2.30 31.51 -9.41
C ILE A 100 -2.78 32.95 -9.61
N GLU A 101 -2.20 33.65 -10.57
CA GLU A 101 -2.63 35.00 -10.90
C GLU A 101 -4.06 34.98 -11.47
N ASN A 102 -4.95 35.76 -10.85
CA ASN A 102 -6.37 35.88 -11.21
C ASN A 102 -7.21 34.60 -11.01
N ASP A 103 -6.73 33.65 -10.22
CA ASP A 103 -7.49 32.46 -9.81
C ASP A 103 -7.16 32.14 -8.35
N CYS A 104 -7.79 31.11 -7.81
CA CYS A 104 -7.60 30.66 -6.45
C CYS A 104 -6.22 30.02 -6.30
N ASN A 105 -5.57 30.25 -5.15
CA ASN A 105 -4.31 29.59 -4.89
C ASN A 105 -4.54 28.07 -4.75
N SER A 106 -3.49 27.28 -4.91
CA SER A 106 -3.61 25.83 -4.81
C SER A 106 -2.63 25.26 -3.80
N CYS A 107 -3.12 24.32 -2.99
CA CYS A 107 -2.32 23.57 -2.04
C CYS A 107 -2.31 22.09 -2.39
N ILE A 108 -1.14 21.58 -2.75
CA ILE A 108 -0.94 20.15 -2.97
C ILE A 108 -0.35 19.55 -1.71
N CYS A 109 -1.12 18.71 -1.03
CA CYS A 109 -0.74 18.06 0.21
C CYS A 109 -0.24 16.64 -0.08
N TYR A 110 0.87 16.26 0.54
CA TYR A 110 1.43 14.92 0.45
C TYR A 110 1.36 14.26 1.83
N CYS A 111 0.51 13.23 1.95
CA CYS A 111 0.27 12.51 3.19
C CYS A 111 0.70 11.03 3.06
N LYS A 112 1.07 10.38 4.16
CA LYS A 112 1.65 9.02 4.13
C LYS A 112 1.18 8.13 5.28
#